data_AF-A0A939B0M7-F1
#
_entry.id   AF-A0A939B0M7-F1
#
_cell.length_a   1.000
_cell.length_b   1.000
_cell.length_c   1.000
_cell.angle_alpha   90.00
_cell.angle_beta   90.00
_cell.angle_gamma   90.00
#
_symmetry.space_group_name_H-M   'P 1'
#
loop_
_entity.id
_entity.type
_entity.pdbx_description
1 polymer ?
#
loop_
_entity_poly.entity_id
_entity_poly.type
_entity_poly.pdbx_seq_one_letter_code
_entity_poly.pdbx_strand_id
1 'polypeptide(L)'
;MSDQDITNRLLNSLRGVAGSARLKPRQCLELVSEELCPGYLLVLESAWSSADQAKGFEHGDQLFELLWLLATGYREQKLAGAPDRIAGQVFGSSSYAARESQTIETNPQSKRARTFSYRGKTVEMWQHLKIGAKDSENRTLRIHFCWNEELRQVVVGHCGKHLFNPNH
;
A
#
# COMPACT_ATOMS: atom_id res chain seq x y z
N MET A 1 6.87 -22.38 -21.18
CA MET A 1 7.09 -21.33 -20.18
C MET A 1 5.71 -20.84 -19.79
N SER A 2 5.34 -20.86 -18.51
CA SER A 2 3.98 -20.48 -18.10
C SER A 2 3.82 -18.96 -18.10
N ASP A 3 2.59 -18.46 -18.21
CA ASP A 3 2.29 -17.02 -18.08
C ASP A 3 2.73 -16.46 -16.72
N GLN A 4 2.73 -17.32 -15.69
CA GLN A 4 3.27 -17.02 -14.35
C GLN A 4 4.78 -16.75 -14.40
N ASP A 5 5.54 -17.54 -15.16
CA ASP A 5 7.00 -17.37 -15.29
C ASP A 5 7.35 -16.07 -16.01
N ILE A 6 6.57 -15.68 -17.02
CA ILE A 6 6.73 -14.42 -17.74
C ILE A 6 6.45 -13.25 -16.80
N THR A 7 5.33 -13.30 -16.08
CA THR A 7 4.95 -12.27 -15.10
C THR A 7 6.02 -12.09 -14.02
N ASN A 8 6.54 -13.20 -13.49
CA ASN A 8 7.60 -13.15 -12.48
C ASN A 8 8.90 -12.53 -13.01
N ARG A 9 9.29 -12.83 -14.26
CA ARG A 9 10.47 -12.21 -14.89
C ARG A 9 10.28 -10.72 -15.15
N LEU A 10 9.10 -10.32 -15.61
CA LEU A 10 8.75 -8.90 -15.81
C LEU A 10 8.78 -8.15 -14.49
N LEU A 11 8.16 -8.71 -13.43
CA LEU A 11 8.18 -8.13 -12.09
C LEU A 11 9.60 -7.96 -11.57
N ASN A 12 10.44 -8.99 -11.68
CA ASN A 12 11.85 -8.92 -11.27
C ASN A 12 12.62 -7.84 -12.03
N SER A 13 12.35 -7.68 -13.34
CA SER A 13 12.98 -6.66 -14.17
C SER A 13 12.53 -5.25 -13.76
N LEU A 14 11.23 -5.04 -13.60
CA LEU A 14 10.65 -3.76 -13.16
C LEU A 14 11.09 -3.38 -11.75
N ARG A 15 11.16 -4.34 -10.83
CA ARG A 15 11.70 -4.14 -9.48
C ARG A 15 13.18 -3.74 -9.54
N GLY A 16 13.98 -4.41 -10.37
CA GLY A 16 15.38 -4.05 -10.59
C GLY A 16 15.56 -2.62 -11.13
N VAL A 17 14.70 -2.22 -12.07
CA VAL A 17 14.65 -0.83 -12.59
C VAL A 17 14.23 0.14 -11.49
N ALA A 18 13.19 -0.17 -10.71
CA ALA A 18 12.71 0.69 -9.63
C ALA A 18 13.79 0.95 -8.58
N GLY A 19 14.55 -0.08 -8.20
CA GLY A 19 15.69 0.04 -7.30
C GLY A 19 16.84 0.84 -7.90
N SER A 20 17.21 0.55 -9.15
CA SER A 20 18.32 1.22 -9.85
C SER A 20 18.04 2.70 -10.12
N ALA A 21 16.80 3.03 -10.51
CA ALA A 21 16.32 4.38 -10.72
C ALA A 21 16.01 5.12 -9.40
N ARG A 22 16.07 4.42 -8.25
CA ARG A 22 15.75 4.95 -6.91
C ARG A 22 14.40 5.66 -6.88
N LEU A 23 13.38 5.00 -7.42
CA LEU A 23 12.04 5.57 -7.51
C LEU A 23 11.53 6.02 -6.14
N LYS A 24 10.95 7.22 -6.12
CA LYS A 24 10.34 7.81 -4.93
C LYS A 24 8.91 7.34 -4.77
N PRO A 25 8.33 7.43 -3.55
CA PRO A 25 7.00 6.90 -3.30
C PRO A 25 5.92 7.35 -4.28
N ARG A 26 5.91 8.63 -4.67
CA ARG A 26 4.98 9.13 -5.69
C ARG A 26 5.20 8.47 -7.05
N GLN A 27 6.44 8.30 -7.48
CA GLN A 27 6.77 7.64 -8.75
C GLN A 27 6.39 6.15 -8.72
N CYS A 28 6.55 5.47 -7.58
CA CYS A 28 6.09 4.09 -7.43
C CYS A 28 4.56 3.98 -7.53
N LEU A 29 3.82 4.92 -6.92
CA LEU A 29 2.37 4.98 -7.06
C LEU A 29 1.97 5.22 -8.51
N GLU A 30 2.51 6.25 -9.15
CA GLU A 30 2.21 6.61 -10.55
C GLU A 30 2.50 5.46 -11.52
N LEU A 31 3.68 4.86 -11.41
CA LEU A 31 4.06 3.72 -12.25
C LEU A 31 3.09 2.54 -12.08
N VAL A 32 2.69 2.20 -10.85
CA VAL A 32 1.79 1.06 -10.64
C VAL A 32 0.34 1.41 -10.97
N SER A 33 -0.19 2.53 -10.49
CA SER A 33 -1.62 2.86 -10.59
C SER A 33 -2.04 3.39 -11.95
N GLU A 34 -1.17 4.17 -12.62
CA GLU A 34 -1.53 4.84 -13.88
C GLU A 34 -0.96 4.10 -15.10
N GLU A 35 0.30 3.67 -15.02
CA GLU A 35 1.01 3.12 -16.20
C GLU A 35 0.83 1.61 -16.34
N LEU A 36 1.05 0.85 -15.25
CA LEU A 36 1.09 -0.61 -15.32
C LEU A 36 -0.26 -1.26 -15.02
N CYS A 37 -1.04 -0.71 -14.09
CA CYS A 37 -2.31 -1.28 -13.66
C CYS A 37 -3.43 -0.21 -13.59
N PRO A 38 -3.69 0.52 -14.69
CA PRO A 38 -4.73 1.54 -14.74
C PRO A 38 -6.08 1.01 -14.27
N GLY A 39 -6.63 1.65 -13.25
CA GLY A 39 -7.93 1.29 -12.69
C GLY A 39 -7.91 0.04 -11.80
N TYR A 40 -6.76 -0.43 -11.32
CA TYR A 40 -6.69 -1.50 -10.30
C TYR A 40 -6.55 -0.92 -8.89
N LEU A 41 -5.81 0.18 -8.78
CA LEU A 41 -5.67 0.99 -7.58
C LEU A 41 -6.41 2.32 -7.79
N LEU A 42 -7.25 2.69 -6.83
CA LEU A 42 -7.79 4.04 -6.71
C LEU A 42 -7.01 4.77 -5.62
N VAL A 43 -6.12 5.66 -6.03
CA VAL A 43 -5.24 6.41 -5.13
C VAL A 43 -5.91 7.72 -4.71
N LEU A 44 -6.15 7.91 -3.42
CA LEU A 44 -6.74 9.15 -2.91
C LEU A 44 -5.71 10.29 -2.88
N GLU A 45 -6.17 11.54 -2.93
CA GLU A 45 -5.32 12.74 -2.79
C GLU A 45 -4.44 12.71 -1.52
N SER A 46 -4.95 12.13 -0.42
CA SER A 46 -4.18 11.95 0.81
C SER A 46 -3.01 10.96 0.66
N ALA A 47 -3.16 9.94 -0.18
CA ALA A 47 -2.08 8.99 -0.48
C ALA A 47 -1.02 9.63 -1.38
N TRP A 48 -1.44 10.40 -2.38
CA TRP A 48 -0.54 11.21 -3.19
C TRP A 48 0.27 12.20 -2.35
N SER A 49 -0.41 12.98 -1.50
CA SER A 49 0.24 13.97 -0.64
C SER A 49 1.23 13.33 0.35
N SER A 50 0.88 12.20 0.97
CA SER A 50 1.77 11.49 1.89
C SER A 50 2.97 10.86 1.20
N ALA A 51 2.83 10.44 -0.06
CA ALA A 51 3.93 9.93 -0.87
C ALA A 51 4.93 11.04 -1.24
N ASP A 52 4.43 12.24 -1.57
CA ASP A 52 5.27 13.42 -1.83
C ASP A 52 6.08 13.84 -0.59
N GLN A 53 5.45 13.79 0.58
CA GLN A 53 6.12 14.05 1.86
C GLN A 53 7.19 13.00 2.21
N ALA A 54 7.09 11.80 1.63
CA ALA A 54 8.02 10.69 1.83
C ALA A 54 9.12 10.60 0.75
N LYS A 55 9.42 11.68 0.00
CA LYS A 55 10.47 11.70 -1.05
C LYS A 55 11.86 11.25 -0.61
N GLY A 56 12.15 11.31 0.69
CA GLY A 56 13.40 10.83 1.28
C GLY A 56 13.49 9.31 1.43
N PHE A 57 12.41 8.56 1.16
CA PHE A 57 12.36 7.12 1.34
C PHE A 57 13.35 6.37 0.45
N GLU A 58 14.00 5.35 1.01
CA GLU A 58 15.15 4.68 0.39
C GLU A 58 14.82 3.32 -0.22
N HIS A 59 13.72 2.68 0.20
CA HIS A 59 13.37 1.31 -0.23
C HIS A 59 12.29 1.30 -1.32
N GLY A 60 12.50 2.09 -2.38
CA GLY A 60 11.56 2.25 -3.49
C GLY A 60 11.23 0.94 -4.22
N ASP A 61 12.20 0.01 -4.28
CA ASP A 61 12.02 -1.34 -4.84
C ASP A 61 11.02 -2.19 -4.03
N GLN A 62 11.12 -2.16 -2.70
CA GLN A 62 10.19 -2.87 -1.81
C GLN A 62 8.79 -2.25 -1.84
N LEU A 63 8.72 -0.92 -1.95
CA LEU A 63 7.45 -0.23 -2.13
C LEU A 63 6.79 -0.61 -3.45
N PHE A 64 7.55 -0.61 -4.54
CA PHE A 64 7.04 -1.05 -5.85
C PHE A 64 6.50 -2.47 -5.80
N GLU A 65 7.25 -3.41 -5.19
CA GLU A 65 6.82 -4.80 -5.05
C GLU A 65 5.49 -4.93 -4.27
N LEU A 66 5.35 -4.22 -3.15
CA LEU A 66 4.12 -4.24 -2.37
C LEU A 66 2.93 -3.61 -3.10
N LEU A 67 3.12 -2.51 -3.81
CA LEU A 67 2.08 -1.89 -4.63
C LEU A 67 1.67 -2.79 -5.80
N TRP A 68 2.64 -3.44 -6.45
CA TRP A 68 2.38 -4.41 -7.50
C TRP A 68 1.54 -5.58 -6.98
N LEU A 69 1.92 -6.19 -5.86
CA LEU A 69 1.15 -7.27 -5.23
C LEU A 69 -0.26 -6.80 -4.81
N LEU A 70 -0.39 -5.54 -4.39
CA LEU A 70 -1.69 -4.96 -4.04
C LEU A 70 -2.59 -4.83 -5.28
N ALA A 71 -2.04 -4.34 -6.39
CA ALA A 71 -2.76 -4.15 -7.65
C ALA A 71 -3.09 -5.48 -8.36
N THR A 72 -2.23 -6.48 -8.22
CA THR A 72 -2.35 -7.78 -8.90
C THR A 72 -2.80 -8.86 -7.93
N GLY A 73 -1.88 -9.57 -7.28
CA GLY A 73 -2.16 -10.78 -6.50
C GLY A 73 -3.26 -10.62 -5.45
N TYR A 74 -3.25 -9.54 -4.67
CA TYR A 74 -4.32 -9.31 -3.68
C TYR A 74 -5.67 -9.03 -4.35
N ARG A 75 -5.69 -8.15 -5.36
CA ARG A 75 -6.90 -7.83 -6.11
C ARG A 75 -7.49 -9.06 -6.78
N GLU A 76 -6.68 -9.89 -7.45
CA GLU A 76 -7.12 -11.13 -8.09
C GLU A 76 -7.81 -12.07 -7.10
N GLN A 77 -7.24 -12.22 -5.90
CA GLN A 77 -7.86 -13.00 -4.84
C GLN A 77 -9.19 -12.40 -4.39
N LYS A 78 -9.26 -11.08 -4.19
CA LYS A 78 -10.51 -10.39 -3.85
C LYS A 78 -11.58 -10.55 -4.94
N LEU A 79 -11.17 -10.48 -6.21
CA LEU A 79 -12.06 -10.73 -7.36
C LEU A 79 -12.61 -12.15 -7.40
N ALA A 80 -11.85 -13.13 -6.92
CA ALA A 80 -12.29 -14.51 -6.76
C ALA A 80 -13.18 -14.72 -5.51
N GLY A 81 -13.54 -13.65 -4.79
CA GLY A 81 -14.38 -13.70 -3.59
C GLY A 81 -13.63 -14.03 -2.30
N ALA A 82 -12.29 -13.92 -2.29
CA ALA A 82 -11.52 -14.25 -1.10
C ALA A 82 -11.81 -13.28 0.07
N PRO A 83 -11.87 -13.78 1.32
CA PRO A 83 -12.00 -12.96 2.52
C PRO A 83 -10.70 -12.18 2.81
N ASP A 84 -10.79 -11.12 3.59
CA ASP A 84 -9.66 -10.20 3.86
C ASP A 84 -8.42 -10.86 4.49
N ARG A 85 -8.59 -12.01 5.17
CA ARG A 85 -7.46 -12.81 5.69
C ARG A 85 -6.47 -13.25 4.60
N ILE A 86 -6.88 -13.23 3.32
CA ILE A 86 -6.01 -13.56 2.19
C ILE A 86 -4.81 -12.62 2.07
N ALA A 87 -4.94 -11.37 2.53
CA ALA A 87 -3.85 -10.40 2.51
C ALA A 87 -2.61 -10.91 3.25
N GLY A 88 -2.78 -11.61 4.38
CA GLY A 88 -1.66 -12.18 5.12
C GLY A 88 -0.89 -13.25 4.34
N GLN A 89 -1.57 -13.99 3.45
CA GLN A 89 -0.94 -14.98 2.57
C GLN A 89 -0.26 -14.32 1.37
N VAL A 90 -0.85 -13.26 0.81
CA VAL A 90 -0.30 -12.54 -0.35
C VAL A 90 0.95 -11.74 0.02
N PHE A 91 0.93 -11.02 1.15
CA PHE A 91 2.00 -10.09 1.52
C PHE A 91 2.98 -10.64 2.56
N GLY A 92 2.58 -11.69 3.29
CA GLY A 92 3.31 -12.18 4.45
C GLY A 92 3.10 -11.33 5.72
N SER A 93 3.28 -11.95 6.88
CA SER A 93 3.04 -11.35 8.20
C SER A 93 4.02 -10.22 8.58
N SER A 94 5.22 -10.23 7.97
CA SER A 94 6.22 -9.18 8.15
C SER A 94 5.76 -7.86 7.53
N SER A 95 5.05 -7.93 6.40
CA SER A 95 4.74 -6.78 5.55
C SER A 95 3.28 -6.34 5.63
N TYR A 96 2.38 -7.16 6.19
CA TYR A 96 0.96 -6.83 6.33
C TYR A 96 0.49 -6.80 7.79
N ALA A 97 -0.45 -5.92 8.08
CA ALA A 97 -1.24 -5.90 9.30
C ALA A 97 -2.71 -5.67 8.97
N ALA A 98 -3.57 -6.57 9.45
CA ALA A 98 -5.02 -6.48 9.23
C ALA A 98 -5.69 -5.35 10.01
N ARG A 99 -5.10 -4.99 11.15
CA ARG A 99 -5.59 -3.99 12.08
C ARG A 99 -4.43 -3.26 12.75
N GLU A 100 -4.76 -2.17 13.41
CA GLU A 100 -3.84 -1.47 14.29
C GLU A 100 -3.93 -2.02 15.72
N SER A 101 -3.01 -1.61 16.60
CA SER A 101 -3.11 -2.01 18.00
C SER A 101 -4.35 -1.39 18.68
N GLN A 102 -4.85 -2.02 19.74
CA GLN A 102 -6.01 -1.51 20.47
C GLN A 102 -5.79 -0.07 20.98
N THR A 103 -4.56 0.28 21.38
CA THR A 103 -4.18 1.65 21.78
C THR A 103 -4.37 2.66 20.66
N ILE A 104 -4.06 2.29 19.42
CA ILE A 104 -4.26 3.14 18.24
C ILE A 104 -5.74 3.26 17.90
N GLU A 105 -6.48 2.14 17.90
CA GLU A 105 -7.89 2.12 17.49
C GLU A 105 -8.81 2.88 18.47
N THR A 106 -8.47 2.87 19.76
CA THR A 106 -9.25 3.57 20.81
C THR A 106 -8.88 5.05 20.96
N ASN A 107 -7.74 5.49 20.44
CA ASN A 107 -7.33 6.89 20.51
C ASN A 107 -8.01 7.73 19.40
N PRO A 108 -8.77 8.78 19.72
CA PRO A 108 -9.51 9.56 18.72
C PRO A 108 -8.66 10.22 17.64
N GLN A 109 -7.45 10.68 17.99
CA GLN A 109 -6.54 11.33 17.04
C GLN A 109 -5.92 10.30 16.08
N SER A 110 -5.47 9.16 16.60
CA SER A 110 -4.97 8.04 15.81
C SER A 110 -6.01 7.48 14.84
N LYS A 111 -7.26 7.38 15.30
CA LYS A 111 -8.40 6.95 14.49
C LYS A 111 -8.68 7.93 13.36
N ARG A 112 -8.73 9.23 13.65
CA ARG A 112 -8.88 10.28 12.62
C ARG A 112 -7.77 10.23 11.58
N ALA A 113 -6.53 10.00 11.99
CA ALA A 113 -5.40 9.91 11.06
C ALA A 113 -5.53 8.75 10.04
N ARG A 114 -6.29 7.69 10.39
CA ARG A 114 -6.56 6.51 9.54
C ARG A 114 -7.94 6.52 8.90
N THR A 115 -8.63 7.66 8.99
CA THR A 115 -9.95 7.85 8.41
C THR A 115 -9.82 8.79 7.22
N PHE A 116 -10.20 8.32 6.04
CA PHE A 116 -10.00 9.03 4.79
C PHE A 116 -11.35 9.39 4.15
N SER A 117 -11.40 10.54 3.48
CA SER A 117 -12.59 10.93 2.71
C SER A 117 -12.59 10.22 1.36
N TYR A 118 -13.65 9.45 1.09
CA TYR A 118 -13.81 8.70 -0.13
C TYR A 118 -15.29 8.61 -0.51
N ARG A 119 -15.64 9.05 -1.72
CA ARG A 119 -17.02 9.08 -2.26
C ARG A 119 -18.02 9.77 -1.31
N GLY A 120 -17.63 10.90 -0.73
CA GLY A 120 -18.46 11.68 0.20
C GLY A 120 -18.68 11.04 1.57
N LYS A 121 -17.95 9.97 1.88
CA LYS A 121 -18.00 9.26 3.17
C LYS A 121 -16.63 9.22 3.80
N THR A 122 -16.59 9.08 5.12
CA THR A 122 -15.38 8.79 5.88
C THR A 122 -15.18 7.29 5.98
N VAL A 123 -14.01 6.78 5.59
CA VAL A 123 -13.67 5.36 5.62
C VAL A 123 -12.45 5.14 6.50
N GLU A 124 -12.60 4.31 7.52
CA GLU A 124 -11.49 3.86 8.36
C GLU A 124 -10.69 2.77 7.62
N MET A 125 -9.40 3.01 7.38
CA MET A 125 -8.50 2.06 6.70
C MET A 125 -7.48 1.51 7.69
N TRP A 126 -7.90 0.51 8.46
CA TRP A 126 -7.06 -0.18 9.44
C TRP A 126 -6.03 -1.12 8.81
N GLN A 127 -6.39 -1.73 7.68
CA GLN A 127 -5.50 -2.60 6.92
C GLN A 127 -4.34 -1.77 6.37
N HIS A 128 -3.14 -2.26 6.58
CA HIS A 128 -1.97 -1.59 6.04
C HIS A 128 -0.80 -2.52 5.72
N LEU A 129 -0.01 -2.08 4.75
CA LEU A 129 1.31 -2.64 4.47
C LEU A 129 2.38 -1.84 5.20
N LYS A 130 3.48 -2.51 5.57
CA LYS A 130 4.57 -1.97 6.38
C LYS A 130 5.92 -2.32 5.78
N ILE A 131 6.74 -1.29 5.58
CA ILE A 131 8.18 -1.39 5.32
C ILE A 131 8.89 -0.75 6.51
N GLY A 132 9.90 -1.43 7.07
CA GLY A 132 10.68 -0.93 8.21
C GLY A 132 9.96 -0.95 9.57
N ALA A 133 10.75 -0.89 10.65
CA ALA A 133 10.30 -1.20 12.01
C ALA A 133 10.03 0.01 12.92
N LYS A 134 10.80 1.12 12.85
CA LYS A 134 10.49 2.41 13.52
C LYS A 134 11.59 3.48 13.46
N ASP A 135 12.86 3.09 13.44
CA ASP A 135 13.94 4.00 13.89
C ASP A 135 14.49 4.94 12.81
N SER A 136 13.92 4.92 11.61
CA SER A 136 14.45 5.66 10.47
C SER A 136 13.30 6.06 9.56
N GLU A 137 12.98 7.36 9.53
CA GLU A 137 11.83 7.90 8.79
C GLU A 137 11.98 7.68 7.26
N ASN A 138 13.21 7.75 6.75
CA ASN A 138 13.58 7.43 5.37
C ASN A 138 13.58 5.91 5.04
N ARG A 139 13.45 5.02 6.03
CA ARG A 139 13.39 3.56 5.82
C ARG A 139 12.09 2.93 6.32
N THR A 140 11.15 3.74 6.78
CA THR A 140 9.85 3.28 7.28
C THR A 140 8.72 3.89 6.46
N LEU A 141 7.83 3.04 5.94
CA LEU A 141 6.67 3.47 5.16
C LEU A 141 5.46 2.59 5.45
N ARG A 142 4.27 3.18 5.39
CA ARG A 142 2.97 2.52 5.57
C ARG A 142 2.07 2.81 4.38
N ILE A 143 1.33 1.79 3.94
CA ILE A 143 0.31 1.91 2.89
C ILE A 143 -1.02 1.53 3.51
N HIS A 144 -1.90 2.50 3.79
CA HIS A 144 -3.25 2.21 4.30
C HIS A 144 -4.23 2.09 3.15
N PHE A 145 -5.04 1.03 3.17
CA PHE A 145 -5.93 0.72 2.06
C PHE A 145 -7.22 0.01 2.51
N CYS A 146 -8.19 -0.05 1.60
CA CYS A 146 -9.35 -0.94 1.72
C CYS A 146 -9.77 -1.50 0.35
N TRP A 147 -10.48 -2.63 0.35
CA TRP A 147 -11.11 -3.16 -0.85
C TRP A 147 -12.44 -2.45 -1.15
N ASN A 148 -12.67 -2.07 -2.40
CA ASN A 148 -13.95 -1.57 -2.88
C ASN A 148 -14.61 -2.62 -3.76
N GLU A 149 -15.67 -3.24 -3.24
CA GLU A 149 -16.40 -4.32 -3.93
C GLU A 149 -17.09 -3.82 -5.22
N GLU A 150 -17.69 -2.63 -5.18
CA GLU A 150 -18.46 -2.07 -6.30
C GLU A 150 -17.56 -1.73 -7.50
N LEU A 151 -16.42 -1.10 -7.25
CA LEU A 151 -15.43 -0.75 -8.28
C LEU A 151 -14.49 -1.91 -8.60
N ARG A 152 -14.49 -2.98 -7.80
CA ARG A 152 -13.53 -4.08 -7.90
C ARG A 152 -12.09 -3.57 -7.90
N GLN A 153 -11.81 -2.62 -6.99
CA GLN A 153 -10.54 -1.88 -6.90
C GLN A 153 -10.03 -1.85 -5.46
N VAL A 154 -8.72 -1.70 -5.30
CA VAL A 154 -8.13 -1.37 -4.01
C VAL A 154 -8.05 0.15 -3.89
N VAL A 155 -8.62 0.72 -2.83
CA VAL A 155 -8.53 2.14 -2.53
C VAL A 155 -7.37 2.39 -1.58
N VAL A 156 -6.43 3.26 -1.96
CA VAL A 156 -5.26 3.62 -1.16
C VAL A 156 -5.46 5.00 -0.54
N GLY A 157 -5.55 5.07 0.78
CA GLY A 157 -5.76 6.32 1.53
C GLY A 157 -4.47 6.99 2.00
N HIS A 158 -3.40 6.22 2.19
CA HIS A 158 -2.10 6.73 2.63
C HIS A 158 -0.97 5.89 2.03
N CYS A 159 0.13 6.54 1.62
CA CYS A 159 1.34 5.87 1.15
C CYS A 159 2.57 6.69 1.56
N GLY A 160 2.99 6.58 2.82
CA GLY A 160 4.02 7.45 3.33
C GLY A 160 4.46 7.11 4.74
N LYS A 161 4.95 8.11 5.46
CA LYS A 161 5.46 7.97 6.83
C LYS A 161 4.43 7.35 7.77
N HIS A 162 4.87 6.82 8.90
CA HIS A 162 3.96 6.30 9.91
C HIS A 162 2.95 7.38 10.36
N LEU A 163 1.66 7.05 10.37
CA LEU A 163 0.62 7.96 10.87
C LEU A 163 0.75 8.14 12.39
N PHE A 164 0.12 9.19 12.93
CA PHE A 164 0.16 9.51 14.36
C PHE A 164 -0.08 8.27 15.24
N ASN A 165 0.76 8.14 16.27
CA ASN A 165 0.72 7.10 17.28
C ASN A 165 1.00 7.77 18.63
N PRO A 166 0.12 7.68 19.64
CA PRO A 166 0.28 8.37 20.92
C PRO A 166 1.49 7.91 21.74
N ASN A 167 2.11 6.78 21.38
CA ASN A 167 3.27 6.25 22.08
C ASN A 167 4.61 6.73 21.45
N HIS A 168 4.57 7.60 20.43
CA HIS A 168 5.71 8.09 19.65
C HIS A 168 5.58 9.60 19.41
#